data_AF-A0AAN9BDD7-F1
#
_entry.id   AF-A0AAN9BDD7-F1
#
_cell.length_a   1.000
_cell.length_b   1.000
_cell.length_c   1.000
_cell.angle_alpha   90.00
_cell.angle_beta   90.00
_cell.angle_gamma   90.00
#
_symmetry.space_group_name_H-M   'P 1'
#
loop_
_entity.id
_entity.type
_entity.pdbx_description
1 polymer ?
#
loop_
_entity_poly.entity_id
_entity_poly.type
_entity_poly.pdbx_seq_one_letter_code
_entity_poly.pdbx_strand_id
1 'polypeptide(L)'
;MRSKLKTGFHWLLLVSCAACLLWWMFFTKSELQLAIGHVFAQVKNTVARTEFVAPVSLGATHMGLLETLRYKLSEFPEEKGFFPSSMCSSLKQPVGRCLENTCPSNISARPEDRLTEILRTWNGSIGHYLAAVDRSVASVTHHKYIFATASSSHYSNKLRTLVANLKQRLFPKVDNFTFVVFDLGLTTDQRKEIQKTCGCQMIDFPFSALPSFVKELKCYAWKPLIVNALLAKSEFTVWMDTSVLWSADADVTSIFQRLKERGMLFARDGLGTIAQRTQESTFQHFGDRSCQYEPYDEVYATYGFFRNEPFVREAVVKPWVSCALKWTCLCIPDHLSKLHCGHKLPRARSACHRFDQSALGIIVSKLYQNKRGLVDFPGGIFVERG
;
A
#
# COMPACT_ATOMS: atom_id res chain seq x y z
N MET A 1 55.55 27.45 25.75
CA MET A 1 55.83 26.37 26.74
C MET A 1 54.62 25.45 26.81
N ARG A 2 54.88 24.14 26.65
CA ARG A 2 54.14 22.90 27.02
C ARG A 2 52.85 23.09 27.86
N SER A 3 51.75 22.32 27.76
CA SER A 3 51.44 21.08 27.03
C SER A 3 49.92 20.74 27.09
N LYS A 4 49.41 20.15 25.99
CA LYS A 4 48.45 19.03 25.88
C LYS A 4 47.31 18.88 26.92
N LEU A 5 46.07 19.10 26.50
CA LEU A 5 44.88 18.37 26.97
C LEU A 5 44.58 17.20 26.01
N LYS A 6 44.58 15.98 26.54
CA LYS A 6 43.99 14.77 25.95
C LYS A 6 43.42 13.91 27.08
N THR A 7 42.37 13.16 26.73
CA THR A 7 41.75 12.01 27.42
C THR A 7 40.93 12.23 28.68
N GLY A 8 39.61 12.26 28.52
CA GLY A 8 38.63 11.88 29.53
C GLY A 8 37.62 10.91 28.91
N PHE A 9 37.86 9.61 29.02
CA PHE A 9 36.87 8.53 28.75
C PHE A 9 37.41 7.16 29.23
N HIS A 10 37.83 7.06 30.50
CA HIS A 10 38.31 5.77 31.06
C HIS A 10 37.96 5.50 32.53
N TRP A 11 36.93 6.15 33.07
CA TRP A 11 36.57 6.03 34.50
C TRP A 11 35.18 5.43 34.80
N LEU A 12 34.49 4.84 33.83
CA LEU A 12 33.17 4.21 34.06
C LEU A 12 33.14 2.68 33.87
N LEU A 13 34.27 2.04 33.56
CA LEU A 13 34.36 0.59 33.40
C LEU A 13 35.10 -0.13 34.55
N LEU A 14 35.68 0.61 35.52
CA LEU A 14 36.45 0.01 36.61
C LEU A 14 35.67 -0.19 37.92
N VAL A 15 34.44 0.30 38.05
CA VAL A 15 33.60 0.10 39.25
C VAL A 15 32.76 -1.19 39.19
N SER A 16 32.61 -1.81 38.02
CA SER A 16 31.81 -3.03 37.85
C SER A 16 32.57 -4.35 38.15
N CYS A 17 33.90 -4.34 38.27
CA CYS A 17 34.68 -5.59 38.35
C CYS A 17 35.02 -6.03 39.78
N ALA A 18 35.01 -5.11 40.75
CA ALA A 18 35.28 -5.44 42.16
C ALA A 18 34.07 -6.09 42.87
N ALA A 19 32.84 -5.78 42.43
CA ALA A 19 31.62 -6.36 43.00
C ALA A 19 31.37 -7.82 42.59
N CYS A 20 31.82 -8.23 41.39
CA CYS A 20 31.68 -9.62 40.94
C CYS A 20 32.68 -10.58 41.62
N LEU A 21 33.87 -10.11 42.00
CA LEU A 21 34.89 -10.95 42.63
C LEU A 21 34.60 -11.25 44.11
N LEU A 22 33.84 -10.39 44.80
CA LEU A 22 33.38 -10.66 46.17
C LEU A 22 32.14 -11.57 46.25
N TRP A 23 31.41 -11.73 45.14
CA TRP A 23 30.23 -12.62 45.06
C TRP A 23 30.59 -14.09 44.81
N TRP A 24 31.83 -14.37 44.41
CA TRP A 24 32.30 -15.72 44.08
C TRP A 24 32.79 -16.55 45.27
N MET A 25 32.99 -15.95 46.45
CA MET A 25 33.54 -16.64 47.63
C MET A 25 32.50 -17.31 48.54
N PHE A 26 31.20 -17.23 48.24
CA PHE A 26 30.14 -17.73 49.13
C PHE A 26 29.35 -18.94 48.63
N PHE A 27 29.61 -19.46 47.43
CA PHE A 27 28.89 -20.64 46.94
C PHE A 27 29.67 -21.92 47.18
N THR A 28 29.01 -22.87 47.85
CA THR A 28 29.52 -24.23 47.99
C THR A 28 29.53 -24.94 46.63
N LYS A 29 30.45 -25.90 46.44
CA LYS A 29 30.61 -26.65 45.17
C LYS A 29 29.30 -27.31 44.69
N SER A 30 28.39 -27.61 45.62
CA SER A 30 27.04 -28.11 45.38
C SER A 30 26.08 -27.09 44.77
N GLU A 31 26.17 -25.82 45.13
CA GLU A 31 25.27 -24.76 44.64
C GLU A 31 25.63 -24.33 43.21
N LEU A 32 26.93 -24.37 42.88
CA LEU A 32 27.40 -24.10 41.52
C LEU A 32 26.96 -25.19 40.52
N GLN A 33 26.91 -26.45 40.96
CA GLN A 33 26.38 -27.55 40.14
C GLN A 33 24.87 -27.45 39.90
N LEU A 34 24.09 -26.97 40.89
CA LEU A 34 22.66 -26.73 40.73
C LEU A 34 22.38 -25.57 39.75
N ALA A 35 23.14 -24.47 39.84
CA ALA A 35 22.99 -23.32 38.95
C ALA A 35 23.36 -23.65 37.49
N ILE A 36 24.45 -24.40 37.28
CA ILE A 36 24.84 -24.87 35.94
C ILE A 36 23.80 -25.87 35.39
N GLY A 37 23.27 -26.76 36.23
CA GLY A 37 22.19 -27.68 35.86
C GLY A 37 20.92 -26.95 35.39
N HIS A 38 20.52 -25.88 36.08
CA HIS A 38 19.39 -25.04 35.70
C HIS A 38 19.61 -24.31 34.37
N VAL A 39 20.80 -23.74 34.15
CA VAL A 39 21.12 -23.06 32.89
C VAL A 39 21.15 -24.04 31.71
N PHE A 40 21.71 -25.24 31.87
CA PHE A 40 21.69 -26.27 30.82
C PHE A 40 20.29 -26.82 30.55
N ALA A 41 19.42 -26.94 31.56
CA ALA A 41 18.02 -27.31 31.36
C ALA A 41 17.23 -26.21 30.62
N GLN A 42 17.53 -24.93 30.91
CA GLN A 42 16.89 -23.78 30.26
C GLN A 42 17.35 -23.62 28.80
N VAL A 43 18.63 -23.87 28.50
CA VAL A 43 19.17 -23.88 27.14
C VAL A 43 18.66 -25.10 26.34
N LYS A 44 18.57 -26.30 26.95
CA LYS A 44 17.95 -27.47 26.29
C LYS A 44 16.47 -27.24 25.97
N ASN A 45 15.71 -26.60 26.87
CA ASN A 45 14.31 -26.23 26.61
C ASN A 45 14.15 -25.12 25.56
N THR A 46 15.16 -24.28 25.35
CA THR A 46 15.14 -23.21 24.34
C THR A 46 15.52 -23.74 22.96
N VAL A 47 16.46 -24.68 22.88
CA VAL A 47 16.89 -25.32 21.61
C VAL A 47 15.89 -26.42 21.16
N ALA A 48 15.21 -27.09 22.09
CA ALA A 48 14.11 -28.01 21.76
C ALA A 48 12.80 -27.31 21.32
N ARG A 49 12.76 -25.96 21.35
CA ARG A 49 11.62 -25.13 20.91
C ARG A 49 11.84 -24.40 19.60
N THR A 50 12.85 -24.77 18.83
CA THR A 50 12.80 -24.58 17.37
C THR A 50 11.82 -25.61 16.82
N GLU A 51 10.53 -25.33 16.99
CA GLU A 51 9.49 -25.98 16.21
C GLU A 51 9.83 -25.73 14.74
N PHE A 52 10.09 -26.80 14.01
CA PHE A 52 9.84 -26.82 12.58
C PHE A 52 8.43 -26.25 12.41
N VAL A 53 8.33 -25.05 11.83
CA VAL A 53 7.05 -24.48 11.43
C VAL A 53 6.46 -25.47 10.44
N ALA A 54 5.51 -26.28 10.90
CA ALA A 54 4.78 -27.20 10.06
C ALA A 54 4.18 -26.39 8.90
N PRO A 55 4.13 -26.96 7.67
CA PRO A 55 3.49 -26.28 6.56
C PRO A 55 2.08 -25.91 6.98
N VAL A 56 1.80 -24.60 7.03
CA VAL A 56 0.47 -24.08 7.33
C VAL A 56 -0.49 -24.72 6.34
N SER A 57 -1.41 -25.55 6.84
CA SER A 57 -2.52 -26.07 6.04
C SER A 57 -3.31 -24.87 5.51
N LEU A 58 -3.13 -24.55 4.23
CA LEU A 58 -3.83 -23.44 3.59
C LEU A 58 -5.32 -23.81 3.48
N GLY A 59 -6.20 -23.02 4.10
CA GLY A 59 -7.64 -23.21 3.94
C GLY A 59 -8.08 -23.09 2.47
N ALA A 60 -9.21 -23.69 2.10
CA ALA A 60 -9.70 -23.76 0.72
C ALA A 60 -9.74 -22.39 0.00
N THR A 61 -10.13 -21.32 0.71
CA THR A 61 -10.09 -19.95 0.18
C THR A 61 -8.68 -19.48 -0.17
N HIS A 62 -7.69 -19.82 0.65
CA HIS A 62 -6.30 -19.45 0.38
C HIS A 62 -5.73 -20.21 -0.82
N MET A 63 -6.06 -21.49 -0.96
CA MET A 63 -5.66 -22.28 -2.13
C MET A 63 -6.22 -21.70 -3.44
N GLY A 64 -7.49 -21.31 -3.48
CA GLY A 64 -8.08 -20.69 -4.68
C GLY A 64 -7.44 -19.34 -5.03
N LEU A 65 -7.07 -18.54 -4.04
CA LEU A 65 -6.33 -17.28 -4.26
C LEU A 65 -4.92 -17.53 -4.81
N LEU A 66 -4.23 -18.55 -4.29
CA LEU A 66 -2.90 -18.94 -4.73
C LEU A 66 -2.92 -19.46 -6.18
N GLU A 67 -3.88 -20.31 -6.52
CA GLU A 67 -4.07 -20.79 -7.90
C GLU A 67 -4.33 -19.63 -8.86
N THR A 68 -5.18 -18.68 -8.45
CA THR A 68 -5.43 -17.47 -9.23
C THR A 68 -4.17 -16.63 -9.42
N LEU A 69 -3.34 -16.47 -8.38
CA LEU A 69 -2.06 -15.77 -8.48
C LEU A 69 -1.10 -16.49 -9.44
N ARG A 70 -0.94 -17.80 -9.29
CA ARG A 70 -0.07 -18.61 -10.16
C ARG A 70 -0.51 -18.52 -11.62
N TYR A 71 -1.82 -18.63 -11.89
CA TYR A 71 -2.39 -18.45 -13.22
C TYR A 71 -2.09 -17.06 -13.79
N LYS A 72 -2.35 -16.00 -13.02
CA LYS A 72 -2.05 -14.62 -13.46
C LYS A 72 -0.55 -14.41 -13.73
N LEU A 73 0.33 -15.10 -13.01
CA LEU A 73 1.78 -15.04 -13.23
C LEU A 73 2.24 -15.91 -14.41
N SER A 74 1.56 -17.01 -14.74
CA SER A 74 1.98 -17.92 -15.83
C SER A 74 1.65 -17.41 -17.23
N GLU A 75 0.62 -16.58 -17.36
CA GLU A 75 0.04 -16.16 -18.64
C GLU A 75 0.99 -15.37 -19.58
N PHE A 76 2.23 -15.04 -19.18
CA PHE A 76 3.13 -14.23 -20.00
C PHE A 76 4.57 -14.74 -19.99
N PRO A 77 5.21 -14.90 -21.17
CA PRO A 77 6.65 -15.00 -21.25
C PRO A 77 7.26 -13.72 -20.66
N GLU A 78 8.43 -13.83 -20.05
CA GLU A 78 9.14 -12.69 -19.46
C GLU A 78 9.15 -11.52 -20.45
N GLU A 79 8.35 -10.48 -20.19
CA GLU A 79 8.51 -9.23 -20.91
C GLU A 79 9.93 -8.74 -20.59
N LYS A 80 10.81 -8.84 -21.58
CA LYS A 80 12.14 -8.23 -21.53
C LYS A 80 11.95 -6.74 -21.27
N GLY A 81 12.27 -6.26 -20.07
CA GLY A 81 12.52 -4.84 -19.89
C GLY A 81 12.10 -4.17 -18.58
N PHE A 82 11.84 -4.88 -17.48
CA PHE A 82 11.37 -4.19 -16.27
C PHE A 82 12.14 -4.39 -14.97
N PHE A 83 13.23 -5.15 -14.96
CA PHE A 83 14.09 -5.25 -13.79
C PHE A 83 15.39 -4.47 -14.02
N PRO A 84 15.82 -3.60 -13.08
CA PRO A 84 17.06 -2.85 -13.25
C PRO A 84 18.26 -3.80 -13.23
N SER A 85 19.24 -3.51 -14.08
CA SER A 85 20.54 -4.21 -14.09
C SER A 85 21.60 -3.50 -13.25
N SER A 86 21.38 -2.23 -12.91
CA SER A 86 22.33 -1.39 -12.18
C SER A 86 22.14 -1.46 -10.67
N MET A 87 23.26 -1.41 -9.94
CA MET A 87 23.26 -1.32 -8.48
C MET A 87 22.95 0.09 -8.01
N CYS A 88 22.33 0.24 -6.84
CA CYS A 88 21.96 1.55 -6.31
C CYS A 88 23.17 2.46 -6.06
N SER A 89 24.32 1.88 -5.74
CA SER A 89 25.61 2.58 -5.59
C SER A 89 26.19 3.12 -6.89
N SER A 90 25.75 2.57 -8.04
CA SER A 90 26.29 2.91 -9.38
C SER A 90 25.48 3.98 -10.11
N LEU A 91 24.29 4.33 -9.61
CA LEU A 91 23.43 5.28 -10.28
C LEU A 91 23.91 6.73 -10.11
N LYS A 92 24.14 7.40 -11.25
CA LYS A 92 24.54 8.82 -11.30
C LYS A 92 23.39 9.78 -11.02
N GLN A 93 22.15 9.37 -11.26
CA GLN A 93 20.97 10.19 -11.02
C GLN A 93 20.33 9.87 -9.65
N PRO A 94 19.72 10.87 -9.00
CA PRO A 94 19.11 10.68 -7.69
C PRO A 94 17.84 9.82 -7.74
N VAL A 95 17.23 9.70 -8.93
CA VAL A 95 16.01 8.94 -9.17
C VAL A 95 16.32 7.79 -10.13
N GLY A 96 15.69 6.64 -9.90
CA GLY A 96 15.74 5.50 -10.81
C GLY A 96 15.80 4.16 -10.09
N ARG A 97 15.17 3.16 -10.71
CA ARG A 97 15.18 1.77 -10.25
C ARG A 97 16.60 1.22 -10.19
N CYS A 98 16.88 0.44 -9.15
CA CYS A 98 18.19 -0.18 -8.95
C CYS A 98 18.09 -1.43 -8.08
N LEU A 99 19.18 -2.19 -8.03
CA LEU A 99 19.36 -3.32 -7.14
C LEU A 99 20.14 -2.89 -5.89
N GLU A 100 19.63 -3.27 -4.72
CA GLU A 100 20.28 -3.03 -3.43
C GLU A 100 20.85 -4.34 -2.89
N ASN A 101 22.16 -4.52 -3.00
CA ASN A 101 22.84 -5.75 -2.55
C ASN A 101 23.01 -5.83 -1.04
N THR A 102 22.85 -4.71 -0.31
CA THR A 102 22.90 -4.68 1.15
C THR A 102 21.55 -4.94 1.83
N CYS A 103 20.48 -5.13 1.05
CA CYS A 103 19.16 -5.42 1.61
C CYS A 103 19.16 -6.83 2.24
N PRO A 104 18.86 -6.98 3.55
CA PRO A 104 19.02 -8.27 4.25
C PRO A 104 18.14 -9.42 3.72
N SER A 105 17.13 -9.10 2.92
CA SER A 105 16.23 -10.06 2.28
C SER A 105 15.54 -9.38 1.11
N ASN A 106 15.24 -10.11 0.04
CA ASN A 106 14.39 -9.65 -1.05
C ASN A 106 12.92 -10.09 -0.81
N ILE A 107 11.98 -9.53 -1.57
CA ILE A 107 10.61 -10.07 -1.64
C ILE A 107 10.71 -11.54 -2.06
N SER A 108 10.01 -12.45 -1.35
CA SER A 108 10.08 -13.90 -1.64
C SER A 108 9.78 -14.20 -3.11
N ALA A 109 10.56 -15.09 -3.74
CA ALA A 109 10.29 -15.54 -5.10
C ALA A 109 9.04 -16.45 -5.19
N ARG A 110 8.66 -17.07 -4.07
CA ARG A 110 7.54 -18.03 -4.00
C ARG A 110 6.20 -17.28 -3.92
N PRO A 111 5.26 -17.46 -4.88
CA PRO A 111 3.94 -16.82 -4.82
C PRO A 111 3.18 -17.08 -3.50
N GLU A 112 3.38 -18.24 -2.90
CA GLU A 112 2.74 -18.70 -1.66
C GLU A 112 3.10 -17.81 -0.48
N ASP A 113 4.40 -17.55 -0.30
CA ASP A 113 4.90 -16.72 0.79
C ASP A 113 4.36 -15.29 0.65
N ARG A 114 4.45 -14.75 -0.57
CA ARG A 114 4.02 -13.38 -0.87
C ARG A 114 2.54 -13.18 -0.60
N LEU A 115 1.71 -14.12 -1.06
CA LEU A 115 0.27 -14.09 -0.80
C LEU A 115 -0.02 -14.23 0.68
N THR A 116 0.63 -15.17 1.38
CA THR A 116 0.45 -15.38 2.82
C THR A 116 0.78 -14.12 3.61
N GLU A 117 1.90 -13.47 3.31
CA GLU A 117 2.33 -12.22 3.96
C GLU A 117 1.33 -11.08 3.73
N ILE A 118 0.80 -10.94 2.51
CA ILE A 118 -0.22 -9.95 2.18
C ILE A 118 -1.52 -10.22 2.94
N LEU A 119 -2.00 -11.46 2.97
CA LEU A 119 -3.26 -11.81 3.64
C LEU A 119 -3.19 -11.66 5.16
N ARG A 120 -2.00 -11.80 5.77
CA ARG A 120 -1.78 -11.56 7.21
C ARG A 120 -1.99 -10.12 7.65
N THR A 121 -1.98 -9.16 6.72
CA THR A 121 -2.23 -7.75 7.05
C THR A 121 -3.68 -7.50 7.46
N TRP A 122 -4.61 -8.36 7.05
CA TRP A 122 -6.03 -8.21 7.37
C TRP A 122 -6.33 -8.63 8.80
N ASN A 123 -6.97 -7.73 9.57
CA ASN A 123 -7.47 -8.01 10.91
C ASN A 123 -9.00 -7.89 10.94
N GLY A 124 -9.70 -8.89 11.46
CA GLY A 124 -11.16 -8.89 11.60
C GLY A 124 -11.73 -7.75 12.48
N SER A 125 -10.91 -7.11 13.31
CA SER A 125 -11.34 -6.02 14.20
C SER A 125 -11.84 -4.77 13.48
N ILE A 126 -11.60 -4.64 12.17
CA ILE A 126 -12.01 -3.47 11.37
C ILE A 126 -13.42 -3.57 10.79
N GLY A 127 -14.13 -4.70 10.99
CA GLY A 127 -15.43 -4.95 10.35
C GLY A 127 -16.50 -3.89 10.63
N HIS A 128 -16.49 -3.27 11.81
CA HIS A 128 -17.45 -2.22 12.16
C HIS A 128 -17.25 -0.93 11.34
N TYR A 129 -16.01 -0.59 10.99
CA TYR A 129 -15.71 0.53 10.10
C TYR A 129 -16.20 0.26 8.68
N LEU A 130 -16.01 -0.95 8.18
CA LEU A 130 -16.49 -1.35 6.85
C LEU A 130 -18.00 -1.31 6.78
N ALA A 131 -18.68 -1.83 7.79
CA ALA A 131 -20.14 -1.78 7.87
C ALA A 131 -20.69 -0.34 7.84
N ALA A 132 -19.96 0.64 8.39
CA ALA A 132 -20.36 2.04 8.31
C ALA A 132 -20.29 2.61 6.88
N VAL A 133 -19.22 2.27 6.14
CA VAL A 133 -19.07 2.68 4.73
C VAL A 133 -20.04 1.91 3.82
N ASP A 134 -20.27 0.63 4.09
CA ASP A 134 -21.25 -0.18 3.36
C ASP A 134 -22.67 0.37 3.52
N ARG A 135 -23.01 0.87 4.72
CA ARG A 135 -24.29 1.57 4.96
C ARG A 135 -24.40 2.87 4.16
N SER A 136 -23.32 3.63 4.00
CA SER A 136 -23.37 4.89 3.23
C SER A 136 -23.61 4.64 1.74
N VAL A 137 -23.25 3.47 1.22
CA VAL A 137 -23.50 3.05 -0.17
C VAL A 137 -24.70 2.12 -0.34
N ALA A 138 -25.57 2.00 0.67
CA ALA A 138 -26.71 1.08 0.64
C ALA A 138 -27.68 1.36 -0.54
N SER A 139 -27.85 2.64 -0.90
CA SER A 139 -28.69 3.08 -2.03
C SER A 139 -28.08 2.84 -3.40
N VAL A 140 -26.77 2.52 -3.47
CA VAL A 140 -26.11 2.17 -4.73
C VAL A 140 -26.53 0.76 -5.12
N THR A 141 -27.30 0.65 -6.20
CA THR A 141 -27.70 -0.64 -6.78
C THR A 141 -26.57 -1.27 -7.57
N HIS A 142 -26.68 -2.57 -7.83
CA HIS A 142 -25.66 -3.29 -8.58
C HIS A 142 -25.62 -2.82 -10.05
N HIS A 143 -24.43 -2.50 -10.55
CA HIS A 143 -24.19 -2.10 -11.95
C HIS A 143 -22.99 -2.83 -12.53
N LYS A 144 -22.92 -2.97 -13.86
CA LYS A 144 -21.72 -3.54 -14.48
C LYS A 144 -20.50 -2.66 -14.18
N TYR A 145 -20.61 -1.35 -14.40
CA TYR A 145 -19.56 -0.39 -14.11
C TYR A 145 -20.00 0.60 -13.02
N ILE A 146 -19.18 0.79 -12.00
CA ILE A 146 -19.28 1.93 -11.09
C ILE A 146 -18.07 2.82 -11.31
N PHE A 147 -18.32 4.02 -11.82
CA PHE A 147 -17.33 5.10 -11.86
C PHE A 147 -17.42 5.87 -10.55
N ALA A 148 -16.30 6.10 -9.88
CA ALA A 148 -16.28 6.70 -8.56
C ALA A 148 -15.23 7.80 -8.45
N THR A 149 -15.60 8.88 -7.77
CA THR A 149 -14.69 9.96 -7.36
C THR A 149 -15.10 10.47 -5.98
N ALA A 150 -14.27 11.30 -5.37
CA ALA A 150 -14.63 12.06 -4.19
C ALA A 150 -14.11 13.50 -4.28
N SER A 151 -14.76 14.43 -3.60
CA SER A 151 -14.32 15.83 -3.58
C SER A 151 -14.62 16.50 -2.25
N SER A 152 -13.69 17.34 -1.80
CA SER A 152 -13.96 18.37 -0.81
C SER A 152 -14.23 19.72 -1.49
N SER A 153 -14.60 20.72 -0.70
CA SER A 153 -14.84 22.08 -1.20
C SER A 153 -13.67 22.65 -2.01
N HIS A 154 -12.42 22.39 -1.60
CA HIS A 154 -11.24 22.88 -2.30
C HIS A 154 -11.10 22.33 -3.74
N TYR A 155 -11.65 21.15 -4.02
CA TYR A 155 -11.54 20.48 -5.32
C TYR A 155 -12.82 20.53 -6.15
N SER A 156 -13.83 21.31 -5.76
CA SER A 156 -15.14 21.34 -6.41
C SER A 156 -15.07 21.73 -7.89
N ASN A 157 -14.16 22.64 -8.26
CA ASN A 157 -13.98 23.06 -9.65
C ASN A 157 -13.36 21.94 -10.49
N LYS A 158 -12.38 21.21 -9.96
CA LYS A 158 -11.80 20.05 -10.62
C LYS A 158 -12.82 18.94 -10.81
N LEU A 159 -13.69 18.72 -9.81
CA LEU A 159 -14.81 17.79 -9.95
C LEU A 159 -15.75 18.17 -11.11
N ARG A 160 -16.06 19.44 -11.32
CA ARG A 160 -16.86 19.89 -12.48
C ARG A 160 -16.16 19.58 -13.79
N THR A 161 -14.86 19.82 -13.87
CA THR A 161 -14.04 19.49 -15.05
C THR A 161 -14.07 17.99 -15.34
N LEU A 162 -13.86 17.15 -14.32
CA LEU A 162 -13.97 15.69 -14.44
C LEU A 162 -15.37 15.28 -14.94
N VAL A 163 -16.44 15.80 -14.34
CA VAL A 163 -17.83 15.51 -14.75
C VAL A 163 -18.05 15.83 -16.24
N ALA A 164 -17.63 17.02 -16.68
CA ALA A 164 -17.78 17.43 -18.07
C ALA A 164 -16.98 16.51 -19.01
N ASN A 165 -15.75 16.16 -18.63
CA ASN A 165 -14.90 15.26 -19.39
C ASN A 165 -15.50 13.84 -19.49
N LEU A 166 -15.98 13.27 -18.39
CA LEU A 166 -16.60 11.93 -18.38
C LEU A 166 -17.83 11.88 -19.29
N LYS A 167 -18.70 12.89 -19.22
CA LYS A 167 -19.88 13.00 -20.08
C LYS A 167 -19.53 13.08 -21.56
N GLN A 168 -18.42 13.74 -21.90
CA GLN A 168 -18.00 13.91 -23.29
C GLN A 168 -17.23 12.69 -23.81
N ARG A 169 -16.41 12.05 -22.99
CA ARG A 169 -15.35 11.13 -23.45
C ARG A 169 -15.56 9.68 -23.05
N LEU A 170 -16.25 9.41 -21.94
CA LEU A 170 -16.40 8.06 -21.38
C LEU A 170 -17.84 7.57 -21.44
N PHE A 171 -18.79 8.30 -20.85
CA PHE A 171 -20.18 7.85 -20.71
C PHE A 171 -20.87 7.49 -22.04
N PRO A 172 -20.60 8.15 -23.18
CA PRO A 172 -21.15 7.72 -24.47
C PRO A 172 -20.60 6.38 -25.00
N LYS A 173 -19.53 5.85 -24.40
CA LYS A 173 -18.83 4.62 -24.82
C LYS A 173 -19.12 3.43 -23.89
N VAL A 174 -19.93 3.62 -22.84
CA VAL A 174 -20.19 2.60 -21.82
C VAL A 174 -21.67 2.56 -21.47
N ASP A 175 -22.21 1.35 -21.39
CA ASP A 175 -23.59 1.08 -20.96
C ASP A 175 -23.60 0.38 -19.59
N ASN A 176 -24.77 0.36 -18.93
CA ASN A 176 -24.96 -0.27 -17.61
C ASN A 176 -23.92 0.24 -16.58
N PHE A 177 -23.90 1.56 -16.38
CA PHE A 177 -23.03 2.19 -15.41
C PHE A 177 -23.81 3.10 -14.47
N THR A 178 -23.22 3.36 -13.31
CA THR A 178 -23.55 4.51 -12.47
C THR A 178 -22.30 5.29 -12.14
N PHE A 179 -22.46 6.59 -11.89
CA PHE A 179 -21.40 7.47 -11.44
C PHE A 179 -21.68 7.91 -10.00
N VAL A 180 -20.74 7.65 -9.11
CA VAL A 180 -20.85 7.90 -7.67
C VAL A 180 -19.83 8.97 -7.27
N VAL A 181 -20.31 10.01 -6.60
CA VAL A 181 -19.47 11.09 -6.06
C VAL A 181 -19.58 11.06 -4.55
N PHE A 182 -18.45 10.85 -3.87
CA PHE A 182 -18.39 10.99 -2.42
C PHE A 182 -18.10 12.43 -2.03
N ASP A 183 -18.93 12.95 -1.15
CA ASP A 183 -18.77 14.26 -0.53
C ASP A 183 -17.82 14.13 0.67
N LEU A 184 -16.67 14.81 0.58
CA LEU A 184 -15.64 14.88 1.63
C LEU A 184 -15.67 16.23 2.37
N GLY A 185 -16.73 17.02 2.22
CA GLY A 185 -16.87 18.37 2.78
C GLY A 185 -17.01 19.45 1.71
N LEU A 186 -17.87 19.24 0.71
CA LEU A 186 -18.40 20.28 -0.18
C LEU A 186 -19.31 21.22 0.62
N THR A 187 -19.39 22.48 0.19
CA THR A 187 -20.44 23.37 0.69
C THR A 187 -21.80 22.95 0.13
N THR A 188 -22.87 23.36 0.81
CA THR A 188 -24.25 23.12 0.35
C THR A 188 -24.48 23.57 -1.09
N ASP A 189 -23.93 24.72 -1.48
CA ASP A 189 -24.10 25.26 -2.83
C ASP A 189 -23.28 24.50 -3.86
N GLN A 190 -22.02 24.15 -3.54
CA GLN A 190 -21.19 23.32 -4.41
C GLN A 190 -21.87 21.97 -4.68
N ARG A 191 -22.37 21.32 -3.63
CA ARG A 191 -23.07 20.03 -3.74
C ARG A 191 -24.31 20.14 -4.62
N LYS A 192 -25.16 21.15 -4.38
CA LYS A 192 -26.37 21.41 -5.19
C LYS A 192 -26.02 21.65 -6.67
N GLU A 193 -24.98 22.42 -6.96
CA GLU A 193 -24.55 22.70 -8.34
C GLU A 193 -24.05 21.45 -9.06
N ILE A 194 -23.22 20.64 -8.39
CA ILE A 194 -22.72 19.39 -8.97
C ILE A 194 -23.88 18.41 -9.20
N GLN A 195 -24.77 18.24 -8.23
CA GLN A 195 -25.89 17.29 -8.31
C GLN A 195 -26.85 17.61 -9.47
N LYS A 196 -27.07 18.90 -9.78
CA LYS A 196 -27.90 19.32 -10.93
C LYS A 196 -27.35 18.84 -12.27
N THR A 197 -26.03 18.70 -12.39
CA THR A 197 -25.37 18.53 -13.69
C THR A 197 -24.68 17.18 -13.82
N CYS A 198 -24.28 16.50 -12.75
CA CYS A 198 -23.44 15.31 -12.87
C CYS A 198 -24.17 14.07 -13.39
N GLY A 199 -25.49 13.94 -13.16
CA GLY A 199 -26.18 12.67 -13.39
C GLY A 199 -25.63 11.55 -12.50
N CYS A 200 -25.24 11.89 -11.26
CA CYS A 200 -24.50 11.05 -10.34
C CYS A 200 -25.27 10.81 -9.05
N GLN A 201 -24.89 9.75 -8.34
CA GLN A 201 -25.30 9.51 -6.96
C GLN A 201 -24.31 10.20 -6.03
N MET A 202 -24.77 11.20 -5.27
CA MET A 202 -23.96 11.89 -4.28
C MET A 202 -24.08 11.16 -2.92
N ILE A 203 -22.95 10.81 -2.32
CA ILE A 203 -22.88 10.04 -1.06
C ILE A 203 -22.05 10.79 -0.03
N ASP A 204 -22.59 10.98 1.16
CA ASP A 204 -21.82 11.50 2.28
C ASP A 204 -20.85 10.45 2.80
N PHE A 205 -19.56 10.78 2.86
CA PHE A 205 -18.58 9.85 3.42
C PHE A 205 -18.68 9.85 4.97
N PRO A 206 -18.84 8.68 5.62
CA PRO A 206 -19.23 8.61 7.03
C PRO A 206 -18.04 8.80 7.99
N PHE A 207 -17.35 9.94 7.91
CA PHE A 207 -16.17 10.23 8.70
C PHE A 207 -16.38 10.13 10.23
N SER A 208 -17.59 10.40 10.72
CA SER A 208 -17.92 10.30 12.15
C SER A 208 -17.86 8.87 12.70
N ALA A 209 -17.99 7.87 11.83
CA ALA A 209 -17.96 6.46 12.20
C ALA A 209 -16.57 5.83 12.05
N LEU A 210 -15.57 6.58 11.59
CA LEU A 210 -14.22 6.10 11.27
C LEU A 210 -13.18 6.68 12.26
N PRO A 211 -11.97 6.10 12.34
CA PRO A 211 -10.89 6.71 13.12
C PRO A 211 -10.67 8.16 12.71
N SER A 212 -10.42 9.04 13.68
CA SER A 212 -10.34 10.49 13.44
C SER A 212 -9.36 10.88 12.35
N PHE A 213 -8.21 10.20 12.26
CA PHE A 213 -7.20 10.47 11.24
C PHE A 213 -7.66 10.21 9.80
N VAL A 214 -8.76 9.46 9.58
CA VAL A 214 -9.30 9.26 8.23
C VAL A 214 -9.85 10.56 7.63
N LYS A 215 -10.24 11.52 8.49
CA LYS A 215 -10.64 12.87 8.09
C LYS A 215 -9.51 13.70 7.49
N GLU A 216 -8.25 13.31 7.72
CA GLU A 216 -7.10 13.98 7.12
C GLU A 216 -7.04 13.69 5.61
N LEU A 217 -7.65 14.58 4.82
CA LEU A 217 -7.86 14.34 3.39
C LEU A 217 -6.57 14.15 2.61
N LYS A 218 -5.46 14.74 3.06
CA LYS A 218 -4.12 14.60 2.46
C LYS A 218 -3.48 13.23 2.70
N CYS A 219 -4.06 12.42 3.60
CA CYS A 219 -3.65 11.04 3.83
C CYS A 219 -4.37 10.03 2.92
N TYR A 220 -5.45 10.45 2.24
CA TYR A 220 -6.23 9.61 1.31
C TYR A 220 -6.77 8.29 1.90
N ALA A 221 -6.81 8.14 3.23
CA ALA A 221 -7.23 6.92 3.90
C ALA A 221 -8.69 6.53 3.67
N TRP A 222 -9.51 7.50 3.24
CA TRP A 222 -10.91 7.28 2.86
C TRP A 222 -11.05 6.53 1.53
N LYS A 223 -10.08 6.63 0.61
CA LYS A 223 -10.18 6.09 -0.76
C LYS A 223 -10.27 4.56 -0.80
N PRO A 224 -9.40 3.79 -0.12
CA PRO A 224 -9.46 2.33 -0.16
C PRO A 224 -10.80 1.80 0.37
N LEU A 225 -11.37 2.49 1.37
CA LEU A 225 -12.67 2.16 1.95
C LEU A 225 -13.81 2.32 0.95
N ILE A 226 -13.81 3.42 0.18
CA ILE A 226 -14.79 3.64 -0.88
C ILE A 226 -14.69 2.56 -1.95
N VAL A 227 -13.47 2.28 -2.44
CA VAL A 227 -13.24 1.26 -3.47
C VAL A 227 -13.75 -0.10 -3.00
N ASN A 228 -13.46 -0.48 -1.75
CA ASN A 228 -13.94 -1.73 -1.16
C ASN A 228 -15.47 -1.83 -1.12
N ALA A 229 -16.15 -0.78 -0.64
CA ALA A 229 -17.61 -0.76 -0.52
C ALA A 229 -18.31 -0.84 -1.89
N LEU A 230 -17.79 -0.09 -2.88
CA LEU A 230 -18.35 -0.08 -4.23
C LEU A 230 -18.06 -1.36 -5.01
N LEU A 231 -16.93 -2.04 -4.75
CA LEU A 231 -16.60 -3.28 -5.44
C LEU A 231 -17.63 -4.39 -5.16
N ALA A 232 -18.26 -4.40 -3.98
CA ALA A 232 -19.38 -5.31 -3.68
C ALA A 232 -20.67 -4.98 -4.45
N LYS A 233 -20.74 -3.82 -5.10
CA LYS A 233 -21.90 -3.31 -5.85
C LYS A 233 -21.66 -3.31 -7.37
N SER A 234 -20.56 -3.89 -7.85
CA SER A 234 -20.25 -3.86 -9.28
C SER A 234 -19.61 -5.14 -9.81
N GLU A 235 -19.57 -5.28 -11.14
CA GLU A 235 -18.58 -6.16 -11.79
C GLU A 235 -17.22 -5.44 -11.86
N PHE A 236 -17.23 -4.14 -12.19
CA PHE A 236 -16.04 -3.30 -12.27
C PHE A 236 -16.23 -1.98 -11.52
N THR A 237 -15.26 -1.63 -10.68
CA THR A 237 -15.16 -0.32 -10.03
C THR A 237 -13.98 0.44 -10.62
N VAL A 238 -14.21 1.66 -11.08
CA VAL A 238 -13.19 2.57 -11.60
C VAL A 238 -13.09 3.77 -10.68
N TRP A 239 -12.00 3.85 -9.93
CA TRP A 239 -11.66 5.00 -9.10
C TRP A 239 -10.98 6.08 -9.95
N MET A 240 -11.36 7.34 -9.74
CA MET A 240 -10.74 8.51 -10.37
C MET A 240 -10.71 9.67 -9.38
N ASP A 241 -9.54 10.25 -9.15
CA ASP A 241 -9.41 11.55 -8.48
C ASP A 241 -9.96 12.66 -9.40
N THR A 242 -10.30 13.81 -8.81
CA THR A 242 -10.91 14.94 -9.54
C THR A 242 -9.99 15.56 -10.62
N SER A 243 -8.70 15.25 -10.61
CA SER A 243 -7.73 15.70 -11.63
C SER A 243 -7.63 14.76 -12.84
N VAL A 244 -8.38 13.66 -12.87
CA VAL A 244 -8.33 12.70 -13.98
C VAL A 244 -9.08 13.23 -15.20
N LEU A 245 -8.50 13.04 -16.37
CA LEU A 245 -9.11 13.38 -17.67
C LEU A 245 -8.95 12.23 -18.66
N TRP A 246 -10.07 11.78 -19.23
CA TRP A 246 -10.10 10.81 -20.32
C TRP A 246 -9.81 11.49 -21.65
N SER A 247 -8.97 10.84 -22.45
CA SER A 247 -8.66 11.26 -23.79
C SER A 247 -9.79 10.91 -24.77
N ALA A 248 -9.85 11.65 -25.89
CA ALA A 248 -10.81 11.39 -26.96
C ALA A 248 -10.59 10.01 -27.61
N ASP A 249 -9.32 9.67 -27.82
CA ASP A 249 -8.82 8.44 -28.45
C ASP A 249 -8.68 7.27 -27.47
N ALA A 250 -9.12 7.41 -26.22
CA ALA A 250 -9.10 6.31 -25.27
C ALA A 250 -9.91 5.11 -25.80
N ASP A 251 -9.23 3.97 -25.95
CA ASP A 251 -9.82 2.68 -26.32
C ASP A 251 -10.44 2.02 -25.08
N VAL A 252 -11.64 2.49 -24.74
CA VAL A 252 -12.42 2.04 -23.58
C VAL A 252 -12.68 0.53 -23.63
N THR A 253 -12.95 -0.02 -24.82
CA THR A 253 -13.20 -1.45 -25.01
C THR A 253 -11.98 -2.28 -24.65
N SER A 254 -10.80 -1.93 -25.17
CA SER A 254 -9.55 -2.62 -24.85
C SER A 254 -9.18 -2.51 -23.37
N ILE A 255 -9.39 -1.33 -22.76
CA ILE A 255 -9.17 -1.12 -21.32
C ILE A 255 -10.03 -2.10 -20.50
N PHE A 256 -11.33 -2.19 -20.77
CA PHE A 256 -12.22 -3.07 -19.99
C PHE A 256 -12.02 -4.55 -20.31
N GLN A 257 -11.65 -4.91 -21.54
CA GLN A 257 -11.26 -6.28 -21.88
C GLN A 257 -10.01 -6.70 -21.09
N ARG A 258 -8.98 -5.85 -21.06
CA ARG A 258 -7.78 -6.10 -20.26
C ARG A 258 -8.10 -6.15 -18.77
N LEU A 259 -8.99 -5.28 -18.27
CA LEU A 259 -9.45 -5.32 -16.88
C LEU A 259 -10.15 -6.64 -16.55
N LYS A 260 -10.98 -7.17 -17.45
CA LYS A 260 -11.64 -8.45 -17.29
C LYS A 260 -10.64 -9.60 -17.17
N GLU A 261 -9.58 -9.59 -17.96
CA GLU A 261 -8.53 -10.62 -17.95
C GLU A 261 -7.60 -10.50 -16.72
N ARG A 262 -7.18 -9.28 -16.40
CA ARG A 262 -6.16 -9.01 -15.36
C ARG A 262 -6.74 -8.87 -13.98
N GLY A 263 -8.00 -8.47 -13.87
CA GLY A 263 -8.69 -8.17 -12.62
C GLY A 263 -8.41 -6.76 -12.10
N MET A 264 -7.27 -6.15 -12.44
CA MET A 264 -6.94 -4.78 -12.06
C MET A 264 -5.98 -4.11 -13.03
N LEU A 265 -6.04 -2.78 -13.13
CA LEU A 265 -5.13 -1.97 -13.93
C LEU A 265 -4.71 -0.70 -13.19
N PHE A 266 -3.41 -0.40 -13.26
CA PHE A 266 -2.79 0.80 -12.68
C PHE A 266 -1.78 1.40 -13.63
N ALA A 267 -1.66 2.72 -13.64
CA ALA A 267 -0.54 3.38 -14.30
C ALA A 267 0.67 3.46 -13.37
N ARG A 268 1.85 3.69 -13.96
CA ARG A 268 3.10 3.92 -13.23
C ARG A 268 3.48 5.38 -13.32
N ASP A 269 4.05 5.93 -12.26
CA ASP A 269 4.50 7.31 -12.24
C ASP A 269 5.81 7.48 -13.03
N GLY A 270 6.75 6.55 -12.83
CA GLY A 270 8.11 6.64 -13.41
C GLY A 270 8.97 7.77 -12.83
N LEU A 271 8.44 8.53 -11.85
CA LEU A 271 9.13 9.67 -11.22
C LEU A 271 9.85 9.32 -9.90
N GLY A 272 9.85 8.05 -9.49
CA GLY A 272 10.53 7.59 -8.28
C GLY A 272 10.16 6.18 -7.89
N THR A 273 11.05 5.55 -7.12
CA THR A 273 10.82 4.19 -6.60
C THR A 273 9.86 4.23 -5.43
N ILE A 274 9.20 3.10 -5.17
CA ILE A 274 8.36 2.93 -3.98
C ILE A 274 9.20 3.17 -2.71
N ALA A 275 10.46 2.73 -2.68
CA ALA A 275 11.37 2.93 -1.55
C ALA A 275 11.61 4.41 -1.21
N GLN A 276 11.75 5.26 -2.23
CA GLN A 276 11.98 6.71 -2.05
C GLN A 276 10.74 7.45 -1.56
N ARG A 277 9.57 7.00 -1.99
CA ARG A 277 8.30 7.75 -1.87
C ARG A 277 7.34 7.16 -0.84
N THR A 278 7.85 6.29 0.02
CA THR A 278 7.08 5.59 1.05
C THR A 278 7.80 5.65 2.38
N GLN A 279 7.06 5.88 3.46
CA GLN A 279 7.61 5.94 4.81
C GLN A 279 7.79 4.53 5.36
N GLU A 280 8.78 4.35 6.25
CA GLU A 280 9.14 3.03 6.77
C GLU A 280 7.97 2.33 7.49
N SER A 281 7.13 3.08 8.18
CA SER A 281 5.94 2.55 8.86
C SER A 281 4.94 1.88 7.92
N THR A 282 4.84 2.34 6.67
CA THR A 282 4.01 1.68 5.64
C THR A 282 4.61 0.32 5.28
N PHE A 283 5.92 0.20 5.08
CA PHE A 283 6.57 -1.09 4.79
C PHE A 283 6.43 -2.06 5.97
N GLN A 284 6.62 -1.58 7.20
CA GLN A 284 6.47 -2.37 8.41
C GLN A 284 5.06 -2.98 8.55
N HIS A 285 4.02 -2.25 8.12
CA HIS A 285 2.66 -2.80 8.10
C HIS A 285 2.53 -4.05 7.21
N PHE A 286 3.27 -4.10 6.10
CA PHE A 286 3.29 -5.25 5.18
C PHE A 286 4.38 -6.29 5.52
N GLY A 287 5.09 -6.12 6.64
CA GLY A 287 6.18 -6.99 7.07
C GLY A 287 7.46 -6.83 6.25
N ASP A 288 7.61 -5.69 5.59
CA ASP A 288 8.65 -5.44 4.59
C ASP A 288 9.66 -4.37 5.04
N ARG A 289 10.71 -4.20 4.23
CA ARG A 289 11.72 -3.13 4.36
C ARG A 289 11.77 -2.28 3.10
N SER A 290 11.99 -0.99 3.24
CA SER A 290 12.09 -0.05 2.10
C SER A 290 13.09 -0.49 1.02
N CYS A 291 14.25 -1.06 1.40
CA CYS A 291 15.27 -1.51 0.44
C CYS A 291 14.80 -2.59 -0.55
N GLN A 292 13.78 -3.38 -0.20
CA GLN A 292 13.22 -4.41 -1.07
C GLN A 292 12.49 -3.80 -2.28
N TYR A 293 12.18 -2.51 -2.21
CA TYR A 293 11.32 -1.81 -3.16
C TYR A 293 12.06 -0.79 -4.05
N GLU A 294 13.39 -0.79 -4.03
CA GLU A 294 14.22 -0.01 -4.95
C GLU A 294 14.05 -0.40 -6.43
N PRO A 295 13.79 -1.67 -6.79
CA PRO A 295 13.61 -2.05 -8.19
C PRO A 295 12.28 -1.60 -8.81
N TYR A 296 11.37 -1.02 -8.01
CA TYR A 296 9.97 -0.89 -8.36
C TYR A 296 9.52 0.57 -8.35
N ASP A 297 9.03 1.04 -9.49
CA ASP A 297 8.42 2.37 -9.60
C ASP A 297 7.08 2.44 -8.86
N GLU A 298 6.75 3.62 -8.36
CA GLU A 298 5.44 3.91 -7.78
C GLU A 298 4.30 3.69 -8.78
N VAL A 299 3.17 3.15 -8.31
CA VAL A 299 1.90 3.12 -9.05
C VAL A 299 1.13 4.42 -8.83
N TYR A 300 0.37 4.86 -9.82
CA TYR A 300 -0.65 5.89 -9.58
C TYR A 300 -1.87 5.25 -8.92
N ALA A 301 -2.32 5.85 -7.82
CA ALA A 301 -3.67 5.62 -7.28
C ALA A 301 -4.60 6.82 -7.53
N THR A 302 -4.14 7.79 -8.33
CA THR A 302 -4.99 8.86 -8.90
C THR A 302 -6.15 8.28 -9.70
N TYR A 303 -5.94 7.14 -10.34
CA TYR A 303 -7.00 6.32 -10.90
C TYR A 303 -6.64 4.84 -10.76
N GLY A 304 -7.65 3.99 -10.66
CA GLY A 304 -7.46 2.55 -10.52
C GLY A 304 -8.69 1.80 -11.00
N PHE A 305 -8.45 0.68 -11.67
CA PHE A 305 -9.50 -0.16 -12.22
C PHE A 305 -9.50 -1.49 -11.46
N PHE A 306 -10.67 -1.91 -10.99
CA PHE A 306 -10.82 -3.08 -10.14
C PHE A 306 -11.99 -3.92 -10.61
N ARG A 307 -11.75 -5.21 -10.84
CA ARG A 307 -12.79 -6.22 -11.05
C ARG A 307 -13.21 -6.81 -9.73
N ASN A 308 -14.51 -7.02 -9.54
CA ASN A 308 -15.05 -7.74 -8.40
C ASN A 308 -14.80 -9.24 -8.57
N GLU A 309 -13.60 -9.67 -8.18
CA GLU A 309 -13.22 -11.08 -8.09
C GLU A 309 -12.53 -11.36 -6.76
N PRO A 310 -12.58 -12.62 -6.24
CA PRO A 310 -12.00 -12.96 -4.93
C PRO A 310 -10.54 -12.54 -4.79
N PHE A 311 -9.72 -12.73 -5.82
CA PHE A 311 -8.31 -12.35 -5.78
C PHE A 311 -8.10 -10.85 -5.57
N VAL A 312 -8.77 -10.00 -6.35
CA VAL A 312 -8.67 -8.53 -6.22
C VAL A 312 -9.21 -8.07 -4.87
N ARG A 313 -10.31 -8.65 -4.39
CA ARG A 313 -10.89 -8.29 -3.10
C ARG A 313 -9.98 -8.67 -1.94
N GLU A 314 -9.58 -9.92 -1.87
CA GLU A 314 -8.88 -10.49 -0.70
C GLU A 314 -7.40 -10.15 -0.69
N ALA A 315 -6.72 -10.20 -1.85
CA ALA A 315 -5.28 -10.02 -1.91
C ALA A 315 -4.85 -8.58 -2.25
N VAL A 316 -5.77 -7.70 -2.68
CA VAL A 316 -5.42 -6.34 -3.10
C VAL A 316 -6.16 -5.29 -2.29
N VAL A 317 -7.50 -5.25 -2.41
CA VAL A 317 -8.30 -4.17 -1.83
C VAL A 317 -8.36 -4.28 -0.30
N LYS A 318 -8.52 -5.48 0.26
CA LYS A 318 -8.54 -5.68 1.71
C LYS A 318 -7.21 -5.29 2.40
N PRO A 319 -6.03 -5.73 1.95
CA PRO A 319 -4.74 -5.24 2.47
C PRO A 319 -4.60 -3.72 2.37
N TRP A 320 -5.08 -3.12 1.27
CA TRP A 320 -5.08 -1.66 1.10
C TRP A 320 -5.95 -0.96 2.14
N VAL A 321 -7.15 -1.49 2.40
CA VAL A 321 -8.06 -1.06 3.46
C VAL A 321 -7.46 -1.23 4.85
N SER A 322 -6.76 -2.35 5.11
CA SER A 322 -6.11 -2.59 6.40
C SER A 322 -5.07 -1.51 6.71
N CYS A 323 -4.25 -1.17 5.71
CA CYS A 323 -3.30 -0.05 5.83
C CYS A 323 -4.04 1.30 6.01
N ALA A 324 -5.16 1.50 5.32
CA ALA A 324 -5.95 2.73 5.45
C ALA A 324 -6.54 2.95 6.84
N LEU A 325 -6.89 1.88 7.55
CA LEU A 325 -7.43 1.92 8.91
C LEU A 325 -6.36 1.76 9.99
N LYS A 326 -5.08 1.64 9.61
CA LYS A 326 -3.96 1.60 10.54
C LYS A 326 -3.29 2.97 10.63
N TRP A 327 -3.39 3.61 11.80
CA TRP A 327 -2.57 4.78 12.11
C TRP A 327 -1.10 4.46 11.86
N THR A 328 -0.37 5.41 11.25
CA THR A 328 1.01 5.30 10.75
C THR A 328 1.24 4.50 9.48
N CYS A 329 0.23 3.83 8.89
CA CYS A 329 0.43 3.15 7.61
C CYS A 329 0.25 4.11 6.41
N LEU A 330 -0.96 4.61 6.18
CA LEU A 330 -1.20 5.70 5.21
C LEU A 330 -1.00 7.06 5.86
N CYS A 331 -1.73 7.32 6.95
CA CYS A 331 -1.62 8.59 7.65
C CYS A 331 -0.52 8.50 8.71
N ILE A 332 0.63 9.11 8.40
CA ILE A 332 1.77 9.19 9.32
C ILE A 332 1.72 10.46 10.16
N PRO A 333 2.36 10.45 11.35
CA PRO A 333 2.70 11.68 12.04
C PRO A 333 3.48 12.61 11.10
N ASP A 334 3.18 13.90 11.14
CA ASP A 334 3.83 14.91 10.29
C ASP A 334 3.67 14.66 8.76
N HIS A 335 2.55 14.08 8.35
CA HIS A 335 2.26 13.78 6.94
C HIS A 335 2.40 15.00 6.00
N LEU A 336 2.13 16.21 6.48
CA LEU A 336 2.23 17.43 5.69
C LEU A 336 3.67 17.72 5.26
N SER A 337 4.67 17.46 6.11
CA SER A 337 6.09 17.65 5.75
C SER A 337 6.57 16.64 4.69
N LYS A 338 5.85 15.53 4.54
CA LYS A 338 6.17 14.45 3.60
C LYS A 338 5.33 14.46 2.31
N LEU A 339 4.42 15.41 2.15
CA LEU A 339 3.47 15.45 1.03
C LEU A 339 4.14 15.64 -0.34
N HIS A 340 5.23 16.41 -0.39
CA HIS A 340 5.83 16.85 -1.64
C HIS A 340 6.92 15.88 -2.12
N CYS A 341 6.57 15.12 -3.16
CA CYS A 341 7.50 14.26 -3.89
C CYS A 341 7.94 14.96 -5.18
N GLY A 342 9.01 15.77 -5.10
CA GLY A 342 9.53 16.50 -6.26
C GLY A 342 10.30 15.64 -7.26
N HIS A 343 10.55 16.18 -8.46
CA HIS A 343 11.39 15.51 -9.49
C HIS A 343 12.87 15.41 -9.11
N LYS A 344 13.32 16.20 -8.12
CA LYS A 344 14.68 16.23 -7.59
C LYS A 344 14.76 15.65 -6.19
N LEU A 345 13.92 14.67 -5.87
CA LEU A 345 14.00 14.00 -4.57
C LEU A 345 15.41 13.42 -4.37
N PRO A 346 15.98 13.52 -3.17
CA PRO A 346 17.21 12.84 -2.86
C PRO A 346 17.01 11.34 -3.02
N ARG A 347 18.09 10.61 -3.32
CA ARG A 347 18.08 9.15 -3.42
C ARG A 347 17.76 8.44 -2.09
N ALA A 348 17.52 9.20 -1.03
CA ALA A 348 17.17 8.69 0.28
C ALA A 348 15.84 7.93 0.23
N ARG A 349 15.80 6.78 0.90
CA ARG A 349 14.55 6.08 1.21
C ARG A 349 13.68 6.97 2.08
N SER A 350 12.36 6.85 1.92
CA SER A 350 11.39 7.64 2.70
C SER A 350 11.62 9.15 2.63
N ALA A 351 12.11 9.65 1.49
CA ALA A 351 12.30 11.07 1.25
C ALA A 351 10.97 11.84 1.31
N CYS A 352 9.88 11.21 0.85
CA CYS A 352 8.53 11.74 0.94
C CYS A 352 7.52 10.59 1.17
N HIS A 353 6.22 10.88 1.14
CA HIS A 353 5.17 9.88 1.27
C HIS A 353 4.05 10.08 0.26
N ARG A 354 3.69 9.01 -0.46
CA ARG A 354 2.60 8.98 -1.44
C ARG A 354 1.40 8.16 -0.97
N PHE A 355 1.28 7.95 0.33
CA PHE A 355 0.04 7.55 1.00
C PHE A 355 -0.59 6.30 0.37
N ASP A 356 -1.83 6.39 -0.08
CA ASP A 356 -2.60 5.30 -0.69
C ASP A 356 -1.86 4.69 -1.88
N GLN A 357 -1.15 5.49 -2.67
CA GLN A 357 -0.31 5.02 -3.78
C GLN A 357 0.86 4.15 -3.30
N SER A 358 1.49 4.52 -2.17
CA SER A 358 2.59 3.77 -1.57
C SER A 358 2.14 2.36 -1.17
N ALA A 359 1.02 2.25 -0.45
CA ALA A 359 0.49 0.97 -0.02
C ALA A 359 0.07 0.09 -1.21
N LEU A 360 -0.62 0.67 -2.20
CA LEU A 360 -1.01 -0.06 -3.40
C LEU A 360 0.21 -0.52 -4.21
N GLY A 361 1.25 0.31 -4.29
CA GLY A 361 2.53 -0.02 -4.94
C GLY A 361 3.23 -1.18 -4.26
N ILE A 362 3.26 -1.21 -2.92
CA ILE A 362 3.78 -2.34 -2.14
C ILE A 362 3.02 -3.61 -2.47
N ILE A 363 1.69 -3.60 -2.35
CA ILE A 363 0.82 -4.75 -2.60
C ILE A 363 1.04 -5.33 -4.00
N VAL A 364 0.98 -4.48 -5.03
CA VAL A 364 1.14 -4.90 -6.43
C VAL A 364 2.56 -5.42 -6.70
N SER A 365 3.59 -4.77 -6.16
CA SER A 365 4.99 -5.20 -6.36
C SER A 365 5.31 -6.48 -5.61
N LYS A 366 4.73 -6.68 -4.43
CA LYS A 366 4.82 -7.93 -3.70
C LYS A 366 4.19 -9.02 -4.56
N LEU A 367 2.92 -8.91 -4.96
CA LEU A 367 2.23 -9.95 -5.72
C LEU A 367 2.80 -10.24 -7.12
N TYR A 368 3.34 -9.24 -7.82
CA TYR A 368 3.74 -9.41 -9.24
C TYR A 368 5.25 -9.29 -9.51
N GLN A 369 6.03 -8.64 -8.65
CA GLN A 369 7.48 -8.45 -8.81
C GLN A 369 7.87 -7.97 -10.23
N ASN A 370 8.70 -8.72 -10.95
CA ASN A 370 9.12 -8.42 -12.32
C ASN A 370 7.97 -8.53 -13.34
N LYS A 371 6.86 -9.18 -12.99
CA LYS A 371 5.64 -9.31 -13.82
C LYS A 371 4.61 -8.22 -13.56
N ARG A 372 5.00 -7.07 -12.99
CA ARG A 372 4.08 -5.93 -12.77
C ARG A 372 3.48 -5.38 -14.06
N GLY A 373 4.15 -5.54 -15.21
CA GLY A 373 3.63 -5.14 -16.52
C GLY A 373 2.26 -5.71 -16.87
N LEU A 374 1.92 -6.86 -16.28
CA LEU A 374 0.62 -7.52 -16.46
C LEU A 374 -0.57 -6.66 -16.04
N VAL A 375 -0.38 -5.81 -15.04
CA VAL A 375 -1.44 -4.93 -14.52
C VAL A 375 -1.22 -3.47 -14.91
N ASP A 376 -0.34 -3.21 -15.89
CA ASP A 376 -0.17 -1.86 -16.41
C ASP A 376 -1.42 -1.41 -17.17
N PHE A 377 -1.81 -0.16 -16.92
CA PHE A 377 -2.84 0.54 -17.66
C PHE A 377 -2.35 0.90 -19.07
N PRO A 378 -3.12 0.60 -20.13
CA PRO A 378 -2.65 0.73 -21.52
C PRO A 378 -2.62 2.17 -22.06
N GLY A 379 -3.08 3.18 -21.30
CA GLY A 379 -3.07 4.59 -21.70
C GLY A 379 -4.46 5.16 -22.01
N GLY A 380 -4.52 6.40 -22.51
CA GLY A 380 -5.78 7.11 -22.81
C GLY A 380 -6.38 7.92 -21.64
N ILE A 381 -5.65 8.05 -20.54
CA ILE A 381 -5.99 8.89 -19.39
C ILE A 381 -4.80 9.79 -19.05
N PHE A 382 -5.08 11.06 -18.78
CA PHE A 382 -4.12 12.04 -18.31
C PHE A 382 -4.53 12.57 -16.94
N VAL A 383 -3.56 13.10 -16.21
CA VAL A 383 -3.78 13.75 -14.93
C VAL A 383 -3.46 15.22 -15.10
N GLU A 384 -4.46 16.08 -14.86
CA GLU A 384 -4.27 17.52 -14.85
C GLU A 384 -3.35 17.89 -13.67
N ARG A 385 -2.15 18.37 -13.99
CA ARG A 385 -1.22 18.94 -13.01
C ARG A 385 -1.70 20.35 -12.71
N GLY A 386 -2.22 20.55 -11.49
CA GLY A 386 -2.62 21.85 -10.96
C GLY A 386 -1.46 22.61 -10.36
#